data_AF-B3PN43-F1
#
_entry.id   AF-B3PN43-F1
#
_cell.length_a   1.000
_cell.length_b   1.000
_cell.length_c   1.000
_cell.angle_alpha   90.00
_cell.angle_beta   90.00
_cell.angle_gamma   90.00
#
_symmetry.space_group_name_H-M   'P 1'
#
loop_
_entity.id
_entity.type
_entity.pdbx_description
1 polymer ?
#
loop_
_entity_poly.entity_id
_entity_poly.type
_entity_poly.pdbx_seq_one_letter_code
_entity_poly.pdbx_strand_id
1 'polypeptide(L)'
;MICSRVLMPVNNTNDYDLLILLRTIEFTIYCKTSDFYHEGEILGKEIASDLSEYDKNTLANKYFVPNEFYLTPNACFDKYNSNNLKWNYNDDETNYYSSKIILNLLKKLHTNLAKEDLNFSFILFQDEGEFAKPFYIYCHNDLAKTEYDRLKDLHADDRFLLFNATNVIEKELPKANKMFLTKSSYSDYLENKLNANVQHAIDIVEHKLKN
;
A
#
# COMPACT_ATOMS: atom_id res chain seq x y z
N MET A 1 2.88 0.73 10.92
CA MET A 1 3.20 1.59 9.76
C MET A 1 1.97 1.67 8.86
N ILE A 2 0.95 2.40 9.26
CA ILE A 2 -0.24 2.65 8.46
C ILE A 2 -0.71 4.06 8.76
N CYS A 3 -1.37 4.68 7.80
CA CYS A 3 -1.99 5.98 7.97
C CYS A 3 -3.21 6.07 7.05
N SER A 4 -4.03 7.10 7.25
CA SER A 4 -5.07 7.46 6.30
C SER A 4 -4.45 8.03 5.02
N ARG A 5 -5.29 8.18 3.99
CA ARG A 5 -4.88 8.82 2.74
C ARG A 5 -4.48 10.27 2.90
N VAL A 6 -4.74 10.93 4.02
CA VAL A 6 -4.28 12.30 4.33
C VAL A 6 -3.08 12.31 5.27
N LEU A 7 -2.34 11.20 5.32
CA LEU A 7 -1.11 11.01 6.10
C LEU A 7 -1.30 11.14 7.61
N MET A 8 -2.53 11.00 8.11
CA MET A 8 -2.84 11.05 9.54
C MET A 8 -2.80 9.63 10.15
N PRO A 9 -2.42 9.49 11.43
CA PRO A 9 -2.60 8.23 12.14
C PRO A 9 -4.06 7.75 12.09
N VAL A 10 -4.27 6.45 11.99
CA VAL A 10 -5.63 5.86 12.12
C VAL A 10 -5.91 5.56 13.59
N ASN A 11 -7.12 5.84 14.08
CA ASN A 11 -7.43 5.69 15.51
C ASN A 11 -7.42 4.22 15.98
N ASN A 12 -7.65 3.27 15.06
CA ASN A 12 -7.70 1.85 15.35
C ASN A 12 -6.55 1.09 14.69
N THR A 13 -5.30 1.53 14.89
CA THR A 13 -4.15 0.87 14.25
C THR A 13 -4.05 -0.62 14.56
N ASN A 14 -4.55 -1.05 15.71
CA ASN A 14 -4.48 -2.44 16.17
C ASN A 14 -5.46 -3.37 15.43
N ASP A 15 -6.44 -2.81 14.71
CA ASP A 15 -7.40 -3.59 13.92
C ASP A 15 -6.81 -4.01 12.57
N TYR A 16 -5.61 -3.51 12.25
CA TYR A 16 -4.95 -3.69 10.98
C TYR A 16 -3.72 -4.59 11.08
N ASP A 17 -3.66 -5.55 10.16
CA ASP A 17 -2.48 -6.33 9.82
C ASP A 17 -1.79 -5.74 8.58
N LEU A 18 -0.52 -6.11 8.37
CA LEU A 18 0.24 -5.74 7.18
C LEU A 18 0.48 -6.98 6.31
N LEU A 19 -0.07 -6.95 5.09
CA LEU A 19 0.20 -7.95 4.06
C LEU A 19 1.33 -7.47 3.15
N ILE A 20 2.50 -8.11 3.22
CA ILE A 20 3.59 -7.86 2.29
C ILE A 20 3.18 -8.37 0.90
N LEU A 21 3.29 -7.51 -0.10
CA LEU A 21 3.09 -7.87 -1.50
C LEU A 21 4.40 -8.21 -2.19
N LEU A 22 5.47 -7.47 -1.88
CA LEU A 22 6.80 -7.62 -2.46
C LEU A 22 7.82 -7.05 -1.50
N ARG A 23 9.00 -7.65 -1.43
CA ARG A 23 10.17 -7.05 -0.79
C ARG A 23 11.37 -7.17 -1.73
N THR A 24 11.99 -6.04 -2.03
CA THR A 24 13.24 -5.95 -2.80
C THR A 24 14.43 -5.90 -1.85
N ILE A 25 15.65 -5.74 -2.37
CA ILE A 25 16.83 -5.49 -1.53
C ILE A 25 16.74 -4.15 -0.76
N GLU A 26 15.95 -3.19 -1.25
CA GLU A 26 15.87 -1.83 -0.71
C GLU A 26 14.57 -1.61 0.09
N PHE A 27 13.45 -2.10 -0.41
CA PHE A 27 12.12 -1.71 0.06
C PHE A 27 11.15 -2.87 0.25
N THR A 28 10.24 -2.71 1.21
CA THR A 28 9.04 -3.53 1.38
C THR A 28 7.83 -2.78 0.85
N ILE A 29 7.06 -3.41 -0.04
CA ILE A 29 5.72 -2.96 -0.46
C ILE A 29 4.68 -3.83 0.21
N TYR A 30 3.66 -3.19 0.77
CA TYR A 30 2.60 -3.87 1.49
C TYR A 30 1.27 -3.13 1.39
N CYS A 31 0.20 -3.84 1.70
CA CYS A 31 -1.13 -3.28 1.95
C CYS A 31 -1.50 -3.51 3.41
N LYS A 32 -2.45 -2.72 3.91
CA LYS A 32 -3.11 -3.02 5.18
C LYS A 32 -4.28 -3.98 4.94
N THR A 33 -4.52 -4.87 5.89
CA THR A 33 -5.68 -5.77 5.92
C THR A 33 -6.34 -5.70 7.28
N SER A 34 -7.63 -6.02 7.40
CA SER A 34 -8.32 -6.05 8.69
C SER A 34 -9.29 -7.21 8.81
N ASP A 35 -9.55 -7.67 10.02
CA ASP A 35 -10.68 -8.57 10.32
C ASP A 35 -12.02 -7.82 10.45
N PHE A 36 -11.97 -6.50 10.62
CA PHE A 36 -13.14 -5.64 10.77
C PHE A 36 -13.30 -4.74 9.55
N TYR A 37 -14.55 -4.52 9.17
CA TYR A 37 -14.86 -3.61 8.08
C TYR A 37 -14.62 -2.16 8.53
N HIS A 38 -13.83 -1.43 7.76
CA HIS A 38 -13.80 0.02 7.79
C HIS A 38 -14.32 0.60 6.48
N GLU A 39 -14.85 1.81 6.55
CA GLU A 39 -15.45 2.47 5.40
C GLU A 39 -14.48 2.58 4.22
N GLY A 40 -14.96 2.23 3.03
CA GLY A 40 -14.17 2.22 1.79
C GLY A 40 -13.34 0.96 1.56
N GLU A 41 -13.40 -0.02 2.46
CA GLU A 41 -12.80 -1.34 2.28
C GLU A 41 -13.73 -2.28 1.50
N ILE A 42 -13.15 -3.32 0.91
CA ILE A 42 -13.87 -4.43 0.31
C ILE A 42 -13.37 -5.75 0.91
N LEU A 43 -14.20 -6.79 0.89
CA LEU A 43 -13.79 -8.09 1.38
C LEU A 43 -12.82 -8.75 0.37
N GLY A 44 -11.84 -9.51 0.86
CA GLY A 44 -10.79 -10.12 0.03
C GLY A 44 -11.35 -10.99 -1.09
N LYS A 45 -12.46 -11.70 -0.86
CA LYS A 45 -13.16 -12.49 -1.88
C LYS A 45 -13.71 -11.67 -3.05
N GLU A 46 -13.83 -10.36 -2.92
CA GLU A 46 -14.28 -9.46 -3.98
C GLU A 46 -13.11 -8.98 -4.86
N ILE A 47 -11.86 -9.18 -4.44
CA ILE A 47 -10.67 -8.80 -5.20
C ILE A 47 -10.44 -9.75 -6.39
N ALA A 48 -10.82 -11.01 -6.27
CA ALA A 48 -10.61 -12.02 -7.31
C ALA A 48 -11.72 -13.06 -7.35
N SER A 49 -12.04 -13.56 -8.55
CA SER A 49 -12.84 -14.78 -8.72
C SER A 49 -11.98 -16.04 -8.55
N ASP A 50 -12.62 -17.19 -8.31
CA ASP A 50 -11.99 -18.50 -8.28
C ASP A 50 -10.77 -18.59 -7.33
N LEU A 51 -10.98 -18.14 -6.10
CA LEU A 51 -9.97 -18.08 -5.05
C LEU A 51 -9.21 -19.41 -4.87
N SER A 52 -7.90 -19.32 -4.66
CA SER A 52 -7.07 -20.46 -4.30
C SER A 52 -7.41 -20.98 -2.89
N GLU A 53 -6.87 -22.13 -2.52
CA GLU A 53 -7.02 -22.65 -1.16
C GLU A 53 -6.37 -21.70 -0.13
N TYR A 54 -5.18 -21.17 -0.44
CA TYR A 54 -4.53 -20.16 0.39
C TYR A 54 -5.40 -18.92 0.57
N ASP A 55 -5.99 -18.40 -0.52
CA ASP A 55 -6.87 -17.24 -0.45
C ASP A 55 -8.07 -17.51 0.46
N LYS A 56 -8.76 -18.64 0.28
CA LYS A 56 -9.93 -19.03 1.09
C LYS A 56 -9.61 -19.11 2.58
N ASN A 57 -8.44 -19.65 2.91
CA ASN A 57 -8.04 -19.90 4.29
C ASN A 57 -7.47 -18.66 4.99
N THR A 58 -6.87 -17.72 4.25
CA THR A 58 -6.07 -16.65 4.85
C THR A 58 -6.56 -15.24 4.51
N LEU A 59 -7.06 -14.99 3.30
CA LEU A 59 -7.29 -13.63 2.79
C LEU A 59 -8.76 -13.34 2.43
N ALA A 60 -9.55 -14.36 2.11
CA ALA A 60 -10.89 -14.21 1.56
C ALA A 60 -11.85 -13.43 2.47
N ASN A 61 -11.65 -13.52 3.79
CA ASN A 61 -12.46 -12.86 4.81
C ASN A 61 -11.79 -11.62 5.43
N LYS A 62 -10.61 -11.22 4.95
CA LYS A 62 -9.95 -9.99 5.37
C LYS A 62 -10.49 -8.81 4.54
N TYR A 63 -10.54 -7.63 5.11
CA TYR A 63 -10.91 -6.39 4.43
C TYR A 63 -9.68 -5.65 3.91
N PHE A 64 -9.82 -5.03 2.74
CA PHE A 64 -8.74 -4.36 2.02
C PHE A 64 -9.20 -3.02 1.45
N VAL A 65 -8.26 -2.09 1.34
CA VAL A 65 -8.41 -0.92 0.46
C VAL A 65 -7.67 -1.21 -0.84
N PRO A 66 -8.36 -1.56 -1.94
CA PRO A 66 -7.75 -2.26 -3.07
C PRO A 66 -6.87 -1.38 -3.97
N ASN A 67 -6.88 -0.06 -3.76
CA ASN A 67 -6.07 0.92 -4.49
C ASN A 67 -5.22 1.75 -3.52
N GLU A 68 -4.81 1.17 -2.39
CA GLU A 68 -3.94 1.81 -1.42
C GLU A 68 -2.75 0.90 -1.11
N PHE A 69 -1.56 1.42 -1.39
CA PHE A 69 -0.30 0.72 -1.23
C PHE A 69 0.63 1.54 -0.34
N TYR A 70 1.53 0.84 0.33
CA TYR A 70 2.56 1.45 1.15
C TYR A 70 3.93 0.93 0.74
N LEU A 71 4.93 1.82 0.73
CA LEU A 71 6.35 1.52 0.53
C LEU A 71 7.11 1.93 1.78
N THR A 72 8.15 1.19 2.14
CA THR A 72 9.10 1.64 3.18
C THR A 72 10.46 0.98 2.97
N PRO A 73 11.59 1.64 3.33
CA PRO A 73 12.87 0.96 3.36
C PRO A 73 12.83 -0.27 4.26
N ASN A 74 13.51 -1.35 3.87
CA ASN A 74 13.55 -2.61 4.61
C ASN A 74 13.91 -2.41 6.10
N ALA A 75 14.94 -1.62 6.38
CA ALA A 75 15.36 -1.32 7.75
C ALA A 75 14.28 -0.58 8.57
N CYS A 76 13.50 0.29 7.93
CA CYS A 76 12.37 0.95 8.57
C CYS A 76 11.24 -0.06 8.84
N PHE A 77 10.93 -0.94 7.87
CA PHE A 77 9.94 -1.99 8.05
C PHE A 77 10.26 -2.87 9.26
N ASP A 78 11.48 -3.41 9.30
CA ASP A 78 11.92 -4.37 10.31
C ASP A 78 12.01 -3.73 11.71
N LYS A 79 12.31 -2.43 11.79
CA LYS A 79 12.39 -1.69 13.06
C LYS A 79 11.01 -1.44 13.68
N TYR A 80 10.02 -1.07 12.87
CA TYR A 80 8.71 -0.62 13.34
C TYR A 80 7.60 -1.67 13.19
N ASN A 81 7.94 -2.87 12.71
CA ASN A 81 7.01 -3.99 12.64
C ASN A 81 7.58 -5.17 13.43
N SER A 82 6.80 -5.67 14.39
CA SER A 82 7.16 -6.83 15.22
C SER A 82 7.08 -8.16 14.47
N ASN A 83 6.53 -8.19 13.26
CA ASN A 83 6.53 -9.39 12.43
C ASN A 83 7.93 -9.69 11.89
N ASN A 84 8.61 -10.65 12.53
CA ASN A 84 9.81 -11.32 12.01
C ASN A 84 9.46 -12.20 10.80
N LEU A 85 9.03 -11.58 9.70
CA LEU A 85 8.80 -12.28 8.44
C LEU A 85 10.11 -12.88 7.93
N LYS A 86 10.12 -14.20 7.75
CA LYS A 86 11.22 -14.89 7.08
C LYS A 86 11.10 -14.65 5.58
N TRP A 87 11.67 -13.54 5.10
CA TRP A 87 11.84 -13.29 3.68
C TRP A 87 13.15 -13.91 3.20
N ASN A 88 13.09 -14.78 2.21
CA ASN A 88 14.25 -15.43 1.63
C ASN A 88 14.78 -14.62 0.44
N TYR A 89 15.85 -13.87 0.67
CA TYR A 89 16.49 -13.05 -0.38
C TYR A 89 17.24 -13.86 -1.45
N ASN A 90 17.45 -15.15 -1.23
CA ASN A 90 18.17 -16.01 -2.17
C ASN A 90 17.23 -16.83 -3.06
N ASP A 91 15.93 -16.85 -2.74
CA ASP A 91 14.92 -17.61 -3.46
C ASP A 91 13.56 -16.94 -3.29
N ASP A 92 13.25 -16.06 -4.24
CA ASP A 92 12.01 -15.30 -4.26
C ASP A 92 10.79 -16.23 -4.37
N GLU A 93 10.90 -17.38 -5.04
CA GLU A 93 9.76 -18.28 -5.20
C GLU A 93 9.23 -18.78 -3.86
N THR A 94 10.09 -18.97 -2.87
CA THR A 94 9.67 -19.42 -1.53
C THR A 94 8.87 -18.38 -0.75
N ASN A 95 8.95 -17.10 -1.12
CA ASN A 95 8.24 -16.02 -0.44
C ASN A 95 6.78 -15.87 -0.89
N TYR A 96 6.41 -16.48 -2.02
CA TYR A 96 5.07 -16.33 -2.60
C TYR A 96 4.22 -17.58 -2.51
N TYR A 97 2.91 -17.36 -2.36
CA TYR A 97 1.88 -18.40 -2.34
C TYR A 97 1.08 -18.41 -3.64
N SER A 98 0.44 -19.54 -3.94
CA SER A 98 -0.57 -19.63 -4.99
C SER A 98 -1.81 -18.83 -4.55
N SER A 99 -1.90 -17.55 -4.95
CA SER A 99 -2.92 -16.60 -4.49
C SER A 99 -3.40 -15.70 -5.61
N LYS A 100 -4.70 -15.76 -5.90
CA LYS A 100 -5.37 -14.88 -6.88
C LYS A 100 -5.51 -13.45 -6.33
N ILE A 101 -5.70 -13.31 -5.02
CA ILE A 101 -5.82 -11.99 -4.37
C ILE A 101 -4.49 -11.24 -4.47
N ILE A 102 -3.37 -11.87 -4.07
CA ILE A 102 -2.03 -11.26 -4.17
C ILE A 102 -1.70 -10.95 -5.63
N LEU A 103 -1.99 -11.86 -6.56
CA LEU A 103 -1.79 -11.65 -7.99
C LEU A 103 -2.52 -10.38 -8.49
N ASN A 104 -3.78 -10.20 -8.12
CA ASN A 104 -4.57 -9.05 -8.56
C ASN A 104 -4.07 -7.74 -7.92
N LEU A 105 -3.65 -7.76 -6.66
CA LEU A 105 -3.04 -6.59 -6.00
C LEU A 105 -1.70 -6.20 -6.66
N LEU A 106 -0.85 -7.18 -6.98
CA LEU A 106 0.41 -6.94 -7.70
C LEU A 106 0.17 -6.40 -9.11
N LYS A 107 -0.81 -6.94 -9.85
CA LYS A 107 -1.19 -6.43 -11.18
C LYS A 107 -1.69 -4.99 -11.12
N LYS A 108 -2.50 -4.65 -10.12
CA LYS A 108 -2.91 -3.25 -9.90
C LYS A 108 -1.71 -2.35 -9.64
N LEU A 109 -0.85 -2.73 -8.70
CA LEU A 109 0.38 -1.99 -8.41
C LEU A 109 1.22 -1.80 -9.68
N HIS A 110 1.39 -2.84 -10.50
CA HIS A 110 2.11 -2.76 -11.76
C HIS A 110 1.52 -1.71 -12.71
N THR A 111 0.20 -1.75 -12.94
CA THR A 111 -0.49 -0.76 -13.78
C THR A 111 -0.42 0.66 -13.21
N ASN A 112 -0.44 0.79 -11.88
CA ASN A 112 -0.35 2.08 -11.20
C ASN A 112 1.07 2.69 -11.31
N LEU A 113 2.12 1.88 -11.16
CA LEU A 113 3.51 2.30 -11.35
C LEU A 113 3.81 2.66 -12.81
N ALA A 114 3.21 1.94 -13.76
CA ALA A 114 3.25 2.25 -15.19
C ALA A 114 2.40 3.47 -15.59
N LYS A 115 1.66 4.06 -14.63
CA LYS A 115 0.77 5.23 -14.83
C LYS A 115 -0.37 4.97 -15.83
N GLU A 116 -0.75 3.70 -15.99
CA GLU A 116 -1.88 3.30 -16.85
C GLU A 116 -3.21 3.46 -16.12
N ASP A 117 -3.21 3.31 -14.79
CA ASP A 117 -4.32 3.64 -13.90
C ASP A 117 -3.83 4.56 -12.77
N LEU A 118 -4.44 5.73 -12.65
CA LEU A 118 -4.08 6.75 -11.66
C LEU A 118 -5.07 6.79 -10.48
N ASN A 119 -6.04 5.89 -10.40
CA ASN A 119 -7.01 5.83 -9.32
C ASN A 119 -6.47 5.10 -8.08
N PHE A 120 -5.35 5.57 -7.51
CA PHE A 120 -4.70 4.91 -6.37
C PHE A 120 -4.00 5.87 -5.41
N SER A 121 -3.62 5.33 -4.25
CA SER A 121 -2.79 5.98 -3.24
C SER A 121 -1.54 5.14 -3.01
N PHE A 122 -0.37 5.76 -3.04
CA PHE A 122 0.90 5.13 -2.75
C PHE A 122 1.72 6.01 -1.80
N ILE A 123 1.92 5.50 -0.60
CA ILE A 123 2.47 6.25 0.53
C ILE A 123 3.79 5.61 0.96
N LEU A 124 4.84 6.43 1.08
CA LEU A 124 6.13 6.04 1.60
C LEU A 124 6.18 6.28 3.11
N PHE A 125 6.62 5.31 3.89
CA PHE A 125 7.11 5.53 5.25
C PHE A 125 8.63 5.58 5.26
N GLN A 126 9.20 6.56 5.98
CA GLN A 126 10.65 6.70 6.16
C GLN A 126 10.99 6.80 7.65
N ASP A 127 12.11 6.21 8.05
CA ASP A 127 12.60 6.29 9.43
C ASP A 127 13.18 7.69 9.70
N GLU A 128 12.62 8.39 10.70
CA GLU A 128 13.09 9.69 11.19
C GLU A 128 13.76 9.53 12.58
N GLY A 129 14.27 8.34 12.88
CA GLY A 129 15.00 8.03 14.11
C GLY A 129 14.08 7.54 15.23
N GLU A 130 13.13 8.36 15.68
CA GLU A 130 12.21 8.02 16.78
C GLU A 130 10.89 7.41 16.31
N PHE A 131 10.48 7.72 15.09
CA PHE A 131 9.25 7.22 14.48
C PHE A 131 9.40 7.08 12.96
N ALA A 132 8.50 6.31 12.35
CA ALA A 132 8.35 6.27 10.90
C ALA A 132 7.37 7.36 10.44
N LYS A 133 7.79 8.22 9.52
CA LYS A 133 6.98 9.33 8.99
C LYS A 133 6.41 9.00 7.61
N PRO A 134 5.10 9.19 7.38
CA PRO A 134 4.48 8.99 6.08
C PRO A 134 4.66 10.19 5.13
N PHE A 135 4.83 9.90 3.84
CA PHE A 135 4.94 10.85 2.73
C PHE A 135 4.21 10.30 1.51
N TYR A 136 3.69 11.17 0.64
CA TYR A 136 3.17 10.69 -0.65
C TYR A 136 4.30 10.36 -1.63
N ILE A 137 4.16 9.21 -2.28
CA ILE A 137 4.71 9.01 -3.62
C ILE A 137 3.70 9.57 -4.62
N TYR A 138 2.45 9.14 -4.50
CA TYR A 138 1.32 9.58 -5.31
C TYR A 138 0.01 9.37 -4.55
N CYS A 139 -1.00 10.21 -4.76
CA CYS A 139 -2.36 9.89 -4.34
C CYS A 139 -3.38 10.58 -5.25
N HIS A 140 -4.41 9.85 -5.68
CA HIS A 140 -5.51 10.44 -6.43
C HIS A 140 -6.21 11.52 -5.58
N ASN A 141 -6.36 12.72 -6.13
CA ASN A 141 -6.87 13.89 -5.40
C ASN A 141 -8.23 13.62 -4.75
N ASP A 142 -9.17 13.02 -5.48
CA ASP A 142 -10.52 12.76 -4.96
C ASP A 142 -10.54 11.71 -3.84
N LEU A 143 -9.61 10.75 -3.84
CA LEU A 143 -9.51 9.77 -2.75
C LEU A 143 -9.03 10.45 -1.46
N ALA A 144 -8.04 11.34 -1.55
CA ALA A 144 -7.56 12.12 -0.41
C ALA A 144 -8.64 13.10 0.09
N LYS A 145 -9.36 13.76 -0.83
CA LYS A 145 -10.45 14.67 -0.50
C LYS A 145 -11.61 13.98 0.21
N THR A 146 -12.04 12.82 -0.30
CA THR A 146 -13.10 12.02 0.33
C THR A 146 -12.73 11.66 1.77
N GLU A 147 -11.48 11.25 2.00
CA GLU A 147 -10.99 10.93 3.34
C GLU A 147 -10.92 12.17 4.25
N TYR A 148 -10.54 13.33 3.71
CA TYR A 148 -10.55 14.59 4.46
C TYR A 148 -11.97 15.05 4.85
N ASP A 149 -12.91 15.00 3.91
CA ASP A 149 -14.30 15.38 4.16
C ASP A 149 -14.88 14.48 5.28
N ARG A 150 -14.57 13.18 5.26
CA ARG A 150 -14.91 12.24 6.33
C ARG A 150 -14.28 12.60 7.68
N LEU A 151 -12.98 12.92 7.70
CA LEU A 151 -12.30 13.36 8.92
C LEU A 151 -12.90 14.63 9.49
N LYS A 152 -13.30 15.58 8.63
CA LYS A 152 -13.97 16.81 9.04
C LYS A 152 -15.30 16.54 9.72
N ASP A 153 -16.08 15.59 9.21
CA ASP A 153 -17.36 15.21 9.81
C ASP A 153 -17.18 14.50 11.17
N LEU A 154 -16.15 13.63 11.28
CA LEU A 154 -15.89 12.86 12.50
C LEU A 154 -15.15 13.65 13.60
N HIS A 155 -14.32 14.61 13.21
CA HIS A 155 -13.41 15.33 14.09
C HIS A 155 -13.54 16.86 13.94
N ALA A 156 -14.77 17.35 13.75
CA ALA A 156 -15.05 18.77 13.55
C ALA A 156 -14.43 19.68 14.63
N ASP A 157 -14.32 19.19 15.86
CA ASP A 157 -13.76 19.93 17.01
C ASP A 157 -12.23 19.85 17.10
N ASP A 158 -11.57 18.89 16.43
CA ASP A 158 -10.12 18.76 16.41
C ASP A 158 -9.50 19.63 15.30
N ARG A 159 -9.44 20.93 15.58
CA ARG A 159 -8.91 21.94 14.65
C ARG A 159 -7.45 21.69 14.25
N PHE A 160 -6.65 21.04 15.09
CA PHE A 160 -5.24 20.76 14.78
C PHE A 160 -5.11 19.63 13.76
N LEU A 161 -5.86 18.53 13.96
CA LEU A 161 -5.93 17.43 13.00
C LEU A 161 -6.38 17.93 11.63
N LEU A 162 -7.47 18.71 11.59
CA LEU A 162 -8.02 19.23 10.34
C LEU A 162 -7.09 20.22 9.64
N PHE A 163 -6.39 21.06 10.39
CA PHE A 163 -5.37 21.95 9.83
C PHE A 163 -4.21 21.17 9.20
N ASN A 164 -3.73 20.12 9.89
CA ASN A 164 -2.66 19.27 9.37
C ASN A 164 -3.10 18.53 8.10
N ALA A 165 -4.29 17.92 8.10
CA ALA A 165 -4.85 17.25 6.93
C ALA A 165 -5.05 18.21 5.75
N THR A 166 -5.51 19.45 6.02
CA THR A 166 -5.62 20.50 4.99
C THR A 166 -4.25 20.83 4.40
N ASN A 167 -3.24 21.04 5.24
CA ASN A 167 -1.89 21.36 4.78
C ASN A 167 -1.29 20.23 3.91
N VAL A 168 -1.55 18.98 4.27
CA VAL A 168 -1.15 17.80 3.47
C VAL A 168 -1.81 17.84 2.09
N ILE A 169 -3.12 18.04 2.02
CA ILE A 169 -3.87 18.07 0.74
C ILE A 169 -3.48 19.28 -0.12
N GLU A 170 -3.36 20.46 0.47
CA GLU A 170 -3.14 21.70 -0.30
C GLU A 170 -1.69 21.91 -0.72
N LYS A 171 -0.72 21.35 0.02
CA LYS A 171 0.70 21.63 -0.21
C LYS A 171 1.54 20.41 -0.54
N GLU A 172 1.38 19.31 0.18
CA GLU A 172 2.23 18.13 0.01
C GLU A 172 1.79 17.29 -1.18
N LEU A 173 0.49 16.99 -1.26
CA LEU A 173 -0.08 16.17 -2.32
C LEU A 173 0.18 16.73 -3.73
N PRO A 174 -0.04 18.03 -4.04
CA PRO A 174 0.18 18.54 -5.39
C PRO A 174 1.66 18.46 -5.80
N LYS A 175 2.59 18.63 -4.85
CA LYS A 175 4.03 18.51 -5.10
C LYS A 175 4.40 17.06 -5.41
N ALA A 176 3.96 16.11 -4.59
CA ALA A 176 4.23 14.69 -4.79
C ALA A 176 3.65 14.19 -6.12
N ASN A 177 2.38 14.50 -6.41
CA ASN A 177 1.74 14.14 -7.67
C ASN A 177 2.46 14.73 -8.87
N LYS A 178 2.87 16.00 -8.81
CA LYS A 178 3.68 16.62 -9.87
C LYS A 178 4.99 15.86 -10.08
N MET A 179 5.71 15.48 -9.03
CA MET A 179 6.97 14.74 -9.13
C MET A 179 6.79 13.34 -9.70
N PHE A 180 5.72 12.63 -9.30
CA PHE A 180 5.42 11.30 -9.83
C PHE A 180 5.04 11.32 -11.31
N LEU A 181 4.20 12.28 -11.70
CA LEU A 181 3.68 12.41 -13.07
C LEU A 181 4.70 13.03 -14.04
N THR A 182 5.63 13.85 -13.54
CA THR A 182 6.69 14.44 -14.37
C THR A 182 7.85 13.47 -14.49
N LYS A 183 8.37 13.26 -15.71
CA LYS A 183 9.56 12.43 -15.93
C LYS A 183 10.74 12.97 -15.12
N SER A 184 11.19 12.17 -14.16
CA SER A 184 12.27 12.46 -13.22
C SER A 184 13.01 11.16 -12.90
N SER A 185 14.19 11.24 -12.28
CA SER A 185 14.94 10.05 -11.84
C SER A 185 14.13 9.17 -10.88
N TYR A 186 13.30 9.79 -10.02
CA TYR A 186 12.42 9.08 -9.10
C TYR A 186 11.28 8.38 -9.83
N SER A 187 10.59 9.07 -10.74
CA SER A 187 9.52 8.45 -11.52
C SER A 187 10.06 7.32 -12.40
N ASP A 188 11.25 7.50 -12.98
CA ASP A 188 11.91 6.49 -13.81
C ASP A 188 12.33 5.28 -12.98
N TYR A 189 12.77 5.46 -11.73
CA TYR A 189 13.04 4.35 -10.81
C TYR A 189 11.77 3.53 -10.55
N LEU A 190 10.67 4.20 -10.20
CA LEU A 190 9.40 3.54 -9.89
C LEU A 190 8.85 2.78 -11.10
N GLU A 191 8.82 3.43 -12.27
CA GLU A 191 8.25 2.89 -13.51
C GLU A 191 9.08 1.76 -14.12
N ASN A 192 10.41 1.80 -13.97
CA ASN A 192 11.29 0.81 -14.60
C ASN A 192 11.83 -0.23 -13.61
N LYS A 193 12.46 0.21 -12.51
CA LYS A 193 13.14 -0.71 -11.59
C LYS A 193 12.16 -1.37 -10.63
N LEU A 194 11.33 -0.58 -9.96
CA LEU A 194 10.36 -1.15 -9.02
C LEU A 194 9.33 -1.98 -9.77
N ASN A 195 8.82 -1.46 -10.89
CA ASN A 195 7.84 -2.17 -11.70
C ASN A 195 8.35 -3.52 -12.25
N ALA A 196 9.63 -3.62 -12.65
CA ALA A 196 10.22 -4.89 -13.06
C ALA A 196 10.23 -5.93 -11.92
N ASN A 197 10.49 -5.52 -10.67
CA ASN A 197 10.39 -6.41 -9.52
C ASN A 197 8.94 -6.85 -9.27
N VAL A 198 7.97 -5.94 -9.46
CA VAL A 198 6.54 -6.29 -9.36
C VAL A 198 6.15 -7.29 -10.45
N GLN A 199 6.62 -7.11 -11.69
CA GLN A 199 6.40 -8.07 -12.78
C GLN A 199 7.00 -9.44 -12.46
N HIS A 200 8.21 -9.49 -11.89
CA HIS A 200 8.81 -10.76 -11.47
C HIS A 200 7.95 -11.49 -10.41
N ALA A 201 7.44 -10.76 -9.41
CA ALA A 201 6.53 -11.30 -8.41
C ALA A 201 5.22 -11.83 -9.03
N ILE A 202 4.67 -11.10 -10.00
CA ILE A 202 3.49 -11.54 -10.79
C ILE A 202 3.80 -12.89 -11.45
N ASP A 203 4.94 -13.01 -12.15
CA ASP A 203 5.31 -14.22 -12.87
C ASP A 203 5.41 -15.44 -11.95
N ILE A 204 6.01 -15.29 -10.76
CA ILE A 204 6.11 -16.34 -9.74
C ILE A 204 4.72 -16.79 -9.29
N VAL A 205 3.85 -15.84 -8.92
CA VAL A 205 2.50 -16.17 -8.42
C VAL A 205 1.66 -16.82 -9.52
N GLU A 206 1.76 -16.35 -10.77
CA GLU A 206 1.08 -16.98 -11.91
C GLU A 206 1.56 -18.40 -12.17
N HIS A 207 2.87 -18.66 -12.06
CA HIS A 207 3.42 -20.00 -12.19
C HIS A 207 2.87 -20.94 -11.11
N LYS A 208 2.81 -20.50 -9.86
CA LYS A 208 2.24 -21.26 -8.72
C LYS A 208 0.73 -21.49 -8.81
N LEU A 209 0.01 -20.69 -9.60
CA LEU A 209 -1.43 -20.88 -9.81
C LEU A 209 -1.75 -21.86 -10.95
N LYS A 210 -0.76 -22.19 -11.78
CA LYS A 210 -0.89 -23.13 -12.91
C LYS A 210 -0.48 -24.56 -12.53
N ASN A 211 0.38 -24.71 -11.52
CA ASN A 211 0.90 -25.98 -11.02
C ASN A 211 0.33 -26.32 -9.64
#